data_AF-A0AAU5QSV0-F1
#
_entry.id   AF-A0AAU5QSV0-F1
#
_cell.length_a   1.000
_cell.length_b   1.000
_cell.length_c   1.000
_cell.angle_alpha   90.00
_cell.angle_beta   90.00
_cell.angle_gamma   90.00
#
_symmetry.space_group_name_H-M   'P 1'
#
loop_
_entity.id
_entity.type
_entity.pdbx_description
1 polymer ?
#
loop_
_entity_poly.entity_id
_entity_poly.type
_entity_poly.pdbx_seq_one_letter_code
_entity_poly.pdbx_strand_id
1 'polypeptide(L)' 'MGASVYGDYAESRADRAAERTGQQDQTDAIGEGLSAIAYALLDVAAAIRENTEARQ' A
#
# COMPACT_ATOMS: atom_id res chain seq x y z
N MET A 1 -2.74 3.73 18.26
CA MET A 1 -1.76 3.75 17.16
C MET A 1 -2.60 3.81 15.90
N GLY A 2 -2.75 5.00 15.32
CA GLY A 2 -3.58 5.16 14.13
C GLY A 2 -2.87 4.50 12.96
N ALA A 3 -3.61 3.71 12.17
CA ALA A 3 -3.12 3.28 10.88
C ALA A 3 -2.72 4.52 10.08
N SER A 4 -1.56 4.45 9.43
CA SER A 4 -1.11 5.50 8.54
C SER A 4 -2.05 5.56 7.34
N VAL A 5 -2.38 6.76 6.87
CA VAL A 5 -3.29 6.97 5.74
C VAL A 5 -2.85 6.15 4.51
N TYR A 6 -1.54 5.99 4.31
CA TYR A 6 -1.01 5.17 3.21
C TYR A 6 -1.10 3.66 3.47
N GLY A 7 -1.01 3.21 4.73
CA GLY A 7 -1.24 1.81 5.10
C GLY A 7 -2.64 1.34 4.75
N ASP A 8 -3.66 2.14 5.06
CA ASP A 8 -5.07 1.83 4.73
C ASP A 8 -5.29 1.69 3.21
N TYR A 9 -4.64 2.56 2.42
CA TYR A 9 -4.68 2.44 0.96
C TYR A 9 -3.93 1.22 0.45
N ALA A 10 -2.81 0.85 1.06
CA ALA A 10 -2.06 -0.33 0.69
C ALA A 10 -2.90 -1.60 0.90
N GLU A 11 -3.51 -1.73 2.09
CA GLU A 11 -4.39 -2.85 2.43
C GLU A 11 -5.58 -2.94 1.47
N SER A 12 -6.32 -1.83 1.29
CA SER A 12 -7.48 -1.82 0.40
C SER A 12 -7.15 -2.20 -1.05
N ARG A 13 -5.95 -1.85 -1.53
CA ARG A 13 -5.49 -2.23 -2.88
C ARG A 13 -5.09 -3.71 -2.95
N ALA A 14 -4.46 -4.23 -1.90
CA ALA A 14 -4.11 -5.64 -1.81
C ALA A 14 -5.35 -6.54 -1.77
N ASP A 15 -6.37 -6.15 -1.00
CA ASP A 15 -7.63 -6.88 -0.91
C ASP A 15 -8.33 -6.96 -2.27
N ARG A 16 -8.44 -5.83 -2.98
CA ARG A 16 -9.01 -5.81 -4.34
C ARG A 16 -8.24 -6.70 -5.30
N ALA A 17 -6.90 -6.64 -5.26
CA ALA A 17 -6.07 -7.51 -6.07
C ALA A 17 -6.31 -8.99 -5.79
N ALA A 18 -6.58 -9.36 -4.54
CA ALA A 18 -6.90 -10.72 -4.13
C ALA A 18 -8.31 -11.16 -4.54
N GLU A 19 -9.28 -10.23 -4.59
CA GLU A 19 -10.65 -10.48 -5.05
C GLU A 19 -10.73 -10.71 -6.58
N ARG A 20 -9.75 -10.24 -7.34
CA ARG A 20 -9.67 -10.42 -8.80
C ARG A 20 -9.30 -11.86 -9.15
N THR A 21 -10.31 -12.70 -9.31
CA THR A 21 -10.12 -14.11 -9.71
C THR A 21 -10.50 -14.33 -11.17
N GLY A 22 -9.51 -14.52 -12.03
CA GLY A 22 -9.73 -14.88 -13.44
C GLY A 22 -8.59 -14.44 -14.34
N GLN A 23 -8.36 -15.19 -15.42
CA GLN A 23 -7.32 -14.83 -16.41
C GLN A 23 -7.61 -13.47 -17.07
N GLN A 24 -8.88 -13.09 -17.19
CA GLN A 24 -9.32 -11.84 -17.80
C GLN A 24 -9.00 -10.62 -16.91
N ASP A 25 -8.94 -10.82 -15.60
CA ASP A 25 -8.71 -9.77 -14.59
C ASP A 25 -7.25 -9.69 -14.13
N GLN A 26 -6.37 -10.49 -14.72
CA GLN A 26 -4.98 -10.62 -14.28
C GLN A 26 -4.21 -9.29 -14.36
N THR A 27 -4.42 -8.50 -15.41
CA THR A 27 -3.77 -7.19 -15.56
C THR A 27 -4.23 -6.22 -14.47
N ASP A 28 -5.52 -6.22 -14.15
CA ASP A 28 -6.09 -5.36 -13.10
C ASP A 28 -5.58 -5.79 -11.72
N ALA A 29 -5.53 -7.10 -11.44
CA ALA A 29 -4.98 -7.65 -10.20
C ALA A 29 -3.50 -7.23 -10.00
N ILE A 30 -2.70 -7.28 -11.07
CA ILE A 30 -1.30 -6.81 -11.04
C ILE A 30 -1.26 -5.30 -10.78
N GLY A 31 -2.09 -4.51 -11.44
CA GLY A 31 -2.14 -3.07 -11.24
C GLY A 31 -2.53 -2.68 -9.80
N GLU A 32 -3.51 -3.36 -9.23
CA GLU A 32 -3.95 -3.17 -7.85
C GLU A 32 -2.85 -3.62 -6.86
N GLY A 33 -2.20 -4.76 -7.09
CA GLY A 33 -1.08 -5.22 -6.27
C GLY A 33 0.14 -4.29 -6.31
N LEU A 34 0.49 -3.76 -7.48
CA LEU A 34 1.57 -2.76 -7.61
C LEU A 34 1.20 -1.44 -6.91
N SER A 35 -0.06 -1.03 -6.99
CA SER A 35 -0.55 0.14 -6.24
C SER A 35 -0.47 -0.09 -4.74
N ALA A 36 -0.76 -1.28 -4.24
CA ALA A 36 -0.63 -1.63 -2.83
C ALA A 36 0.82 -1.47 -2.35
N ILE A 37 1.77 -2.01 -3.12
CA ILE A 37 3.21 -1.89 -2.84
C ILE A 37 3.64 -0.42 -2.80
N ALA A 38 3.19 0.40 -3.76
CA ALA A 38 3.54 1.81 -3.80
C ALA A 38 3.06 2.57 -2.55
N TYR A 39 1.83 2.29 -2.09
CA TYR A 39 1.31 2.89 -0.86
C TYR A 39 2.06 2.40 0.39
N ALA A 40 2.41 1.12 0.48
CA ALA A 40 3.21 0.61 1.58
C ALA A 40 4.60 1.27 1.65
N LEU A 41 5.23 1.52 0.50
CA LEU A 41 6.51 2.24 0.44
C LEU A 41 6.39 3.71 0.86
N LEU A 42 5.29 4.38 0.49
CA LEU A 42 5.00 5.76 0.96
C LEU A 42 4.83 5.80 2.47
N ASP A 43 4.20 4.78 3.05
CA ASP A 43 4.05 4.67 4.50
C ASP A 43 5.39 4.52 5.21
N VAL A 44 6.23 3.58 4.75
CA VAL A 44 7.58 3.38 5.28
C VAL A 44 8.40 4.67 5.17
N ALA A 45 8.32 5.38 4.04
CA ALA A 45 9.01 6.66 3.86
C ALA A 45 8.51 7.74 4.84
N ALA A 46 7.20 7.80 5.10
CA ALA A 46 6.63 8.72 6.08
C ALA A 46 7.12 8.39 7.51
N ALA A 47 7.12 7.12 7.89
CA ALA A 47 7.62 6.67 9.19
C ALA A 47 9.12 6.95 9.39
N ILE A 48 9.94 6.75 8.35
CA ILE A 48 11.36 7.10 8.38
C ILE A 48 11.56 8.60 8.59
N ARG A 49 10.79 9.44 7.87
CA ARG A 49 10.86 10.90 8.01
C ARG A 49 10.48 11.33 9.43
N GLU A 50 9.34 10.86 9.95
CA GLU A 50 8.89 11.16 11.31
C GLU A 50 9.94 10.74 12.35
N ASN A 51 10.52 9.55 12.23
CA ASN A 51 11.56 9.09 13.15
C ASN A 51 12.83 9.95 13.08
N THR A 52 13.19 10.43 11.89
CA THR A 52 14.35 11.28 11.68
C THR A 52 14.13 12.67 12.29
N GLU A 53 12.96 13.26 12.06
CA GLU A 53 12.58 14.56 12.64
C GLU A 53 12.48 14.50 14.17
N ALA A 54 11.93 13.42 14.74
CA ALA A 54 11.82 13.25 16.20
C ALA A 54 13.17 13.06 16.91
N ARG A 55 14.24 12.76 16.17
CA ARG A 55 15.60 12.57 16.71
C ARG A 55 16.50 13.80 16.55
N GLN A 56 16.04 14.84 15.84
CA GLN A 56 16.73 16.13 15.70
C GLN A 56 16.30 17.08 16.81
#